data_AF-A0A371Q593-F1
#
_entry.id   AF-A0A371Q593-F1
#
_cell.length_a   1.000
_cell.length_b   1.000
_cell.length_c   1.000
_cell.angle_alpha   90.00
_cell.angle_beta   90.00
_cell.angle_gamma   90.00
#
_symmetry.space_group_name_H-M   'P 1'
#
loop_
_entity.id
_entity.type
_entity.pdbx_description
1 polymer ?
#
loop_
_entity_poly.entity_id
_entity_poly.type
_entity_poly.pdbx_seq_one_letter_code
_entity_poly.pdbx_strand_id
1 'polypeptide(L)'
;MRSLSDLYNLPAEGTQFESFCGGNLGGEHESCVEVGVIPGAESAFAVRDNKPEGAGKELRFTQAELDDFALGWINKRGLKL
;
A
#
# COMPACT_ATOMS: atom_id res chain seq x y z
N MET A 1 2.79 5.39 -22.45
CA MET A 1 1.93 5.09 -21.28
C MET A 1 1.66 3.60 -21.27
N ARG A 2 2.18 2.87 -20.27
CA ARG A 2 1.80 1.47 -20.03
C ARG A 2 0.36 1.47 -19.51
N SER A 3 -0.48 0.60 -20.07
CA SER A 3 -1.89 0.46 -19.69
C SER A 3 -2.03 0.03 -18.22
N LEU A 4 -3.12 0.45 -17.56
CA LEU A 4 -3.58 0.00 -16.24
C LEU A 4 -3.60 -1.54 -16.09
N SER A 5 -3.73 -2.24 -17.22
CA SER A 5 -3.70 -3.71 -17.32
C SER A 5 -2.36 -4.36 -16.95
N ASP A 6 -1.26 -3.60 -16.92
CA ASP A 6 0.10 -4.14 -16.73
C ASP A 6 0.53 -4.20 -15.25
N LEU A 7 -0.23 -3.59 -14.33
CA LEU A 7 0.11 -3.55 -12.91
C LEU A 7 0.28 -4.95 -12.30
N TYR A 8 -0.66 -5.86 -12.59
CA TYR A 8 -0.66 -7.21 -12.03
C TYR A 8 0.50 -8.09 -12.51
N ASN A 9 1.16 -7.72 -13.61
CA ASN A 9 2.33 -8.43 -14.12
C ASN A 9 3.63 -7.94 -13.49
N LEU A 10 3.59 -6.87 -12.68
CA LEU A 10 4.79 -6.36 -12.04
C LEU A 10 5.15 -7.21 -10.81
N PRO A 11 6.42 -7.65 -10.70
CA PRO A 11 6.90 -8.36 -9.52
C PRO A 11 6.93 -7.38 -8.33
N ALA A 12 6.27 -7.75 -7.23
CA ALA A 12 6.35 -6.99 -5.98
C ALA A 12 7.60 -7.36 -5.15
N GLU A 13 8.36 -8.36 -5.58
CA GLU A 13 9.61 -8.76 -4.93
C GLU A 13 10.63 -7.62 -4.94
N GLY A 14 11.24 -7.37 -3.79
CA GLY A 14 12.17 -6.25 -3.61
C GLY A 14 11.49 -4.90 -3.35
N THR A 15 10.16 -4.84 -3.28
CA THR A 15 9.46 -3.63 -2.81
C THR A 15 9.90 -3.30 -1.40
N GLN A 16 10.33 -2.04 -1.20
CA GLN A 16 10.62 -1.51 0.13
C GLN A 16 9.31 -0.95 0.70
N PHE A 17 8.82 -1.60 1.75
CA PHE A 17 7.57 -1.24 2.39
C PHE A 17 7.80 -0.29 3.56
N GLU A 18 6.98 0.76 3.61
CA GLU A 18 6.82 1.65 4.77
C GLU A 18 5.57 1.26 5.55
N SER A 19 5.68 1.18 6.88
CA SER A 19 4.61 0.73 7.76
C SER A 19 3.83 1.90 8.37
N PHE A 20 2.53 1.91 8.17
CA PHE A 20 1.56 2.82 8.78
C PHE A 20 0.75 2.05 9.82
N CYS A 21 1.17 2.13 11.07
CA CYS A 21 0.60 1.37 12.17
C CYS A 21 -0.45 2.16 12.94
N GLY A 22 -1.53 1.50 13.34
CA GLY A 22 -2.57 2.07 14.20
C GLY A 22 -2.73 1.26 15.48
N GLY A 23 -2.93 1.94 16.61
CA GLY A 23 -3.16 1.31 17.92
C GLY A 23 -1.99 1.47 18.89
N ASN A 24 -1.95 0.65 19.94
CA ASN A 24 -0.86 0.65 20.92
C ASN A 24 0.39 -0.01 20.33
N LEU A 25 1.40 0.80 20.01
CA LEU A 25 2.70 0.45 19.38
C LEU A 25 3.61 -0.45 20.24
N GLY A 26 3.06 -1.33 21.08
CA GLY A 26 3.83 -2.09 22.08
C GLY A 26 3.25 -3.47 22.42
N GLY A 27 2.31 -3.98 21.63
CA GLY A 27 1.72 -5.31 21.83
C GLY A 27 1.84 -6.20 20.60
N GLU A 28 1.86 -7.52 20.79
CA GLU A 28 2.06 -8.54 19.74
C GLU A 28 0.92 -8.67 18.71
N HIS A 29 -0.04 -7.74 18.71
CA HIS A 29 -1.19 -7.72 17.80
C HIS A 29 -1.28 -6.44 16.97
N GLU A 30 -0.20 -5.66 16.92
CA GLU A 30 -0.08 -4.49 16.05
C GLU A 30 -0.26 -4.90 14.59
N SER A 31 -1.29 -4.34 13.95
CA SER A 31 -1.56 -4.54 12.52
C SER A 31 -1.25 -3.24 11.81
N CYS A 32 -0.18 -3.22 11.03
CA CYS A 32 0.19 -2.08 10.20
C CYS A 32 -0.30 -2.30 8.77
N VAL A 33 -0.70 -1.21 8.11
CA VAL A 33 -0.79 -1.19 6.66
C VAL A 33 0.60 -0.86 6.13
N GLU A 34 1.08 -1.64 5.18
CA GLU A 34 2.36 -1.44 4.53
C GLU A 34 2.17 -1.01 3.09
N VAL A 35 2.89 0.04 2.68
CA VAL A 35 2.84 0.59 1.31
C VAL A 35 4.25 0.69 0.78
N GLY A 36 4.47 0.30 -0.48
CA GLY A 36 5.77 0.43 -1.11
C GLY A 36 5.68 0.61 -2.62
N VAL A 37 6.68 1.26 -3.21
CA VAL A 37 6.80 1.43 -4.66
C VAL A 37 7.29 0.14 -5.29
N ILE A 38 6.59 -0.33 -6.31
CA ILE A 38 6.94 -1.55 -7.03
C ILE A 38 8.21 -1.29 -7.87
N PRO A 39 9.26 -2.12 -7.74
CA PRO A 39 10.49 -1.95 -8.51
C PRO A 39 10.25 -1.92 -10.02
N GLY A 40 10.87 -0.95 -10.71
CA GLY A 40 10.73 -0.79 -12.17
C GLY A 40 9.45 -0.09 -12.64
N ALA A 41 8.62 0.41 -11.71
CA ALA A 41 7.43 1.18 -12.02
C ALA A 41 7.19 2.30 -10.99
N GLU A 42 7.72 3.50 -11.27
CA GLU A 42 7.72 4.65 -10.34
C GLU A 42 6.33 5.12 -9.91
N SER A 43 5.28 4.82 -10.68
CA SER A 43 3.90 5.20 -10.39
C SER A 43 3.00 4.00 -10.04
N ALA A 44 3.59 2.91 -9.55
CA ALA A 44 2.90 1.70 -9.13
C ALA A 44 3.28 1.32 -7.70
N PHE A 45 2.26 1.00 -6.90
CA PHE A 45 2.38 0.75 -5.47
C PHE A 45 1.82 -0.62 -5.12
N ALA A 46 2.47 -1.29 -4.19
CA ALA A 46 1.98 -2.48 -3.52
C ALA A 46 1.49 -2.11 -2.11
N VAL A 47 0.34 -2.66 -1.71
CA VAL A 47 -0.25 -2.48 -0.38
C VAL A 47 -0.53 -3.85 0.25
N ARG A 48 -0.15 -4.02 1.52
CA ARG A 48 -0.41 -5.23 2.30
C ARG A 48 -0.58 -4.92 3.79
N ASP A 49 -0.89 -5.93 4.59
CA ASP A 49 -0.67 -5.86 6.04
C ASP A 49 0.71 -6.44 6.39
N ASN A 50 1.20 -6.13 7.59
CA ASN A 50 2.51 -6.60 8.08
C ASN A 50 2.49 -8.05 8.63
N LYS A 51 1.40 -8.81 8.42
CA LYS A 51 1.29 -10.17 8.95
C LYS A 51 1.85 -11.20 7.96
N PRO A 52 2.45 -12.30 8.44
CA PRO A 52 2.98 -13.33 7.57
C PRO A 52 1.96 -13.91 6.58
N GLU A 53 0.68 -13.98 6.98
CA GLU A 53 -0.41 -14.54 6.15
C GLU A 53 -0.77 -13.65 4.93
N GLY A 54 -0.41 -12.37 5.00
CA GLY A 54 -0.60 -11.38 3.93
C GLY A 54 0.53 -11.36 2.89
N ALA A 55 1.68 -11.96 3.18
CA ALA A 55 2.83 -11.99 2.26
C ALA A 55 2.48 -12.66 0.92
N GLY A 56 2.85 -12.03 -0.20
CA GLY A 56 2.56 -12.52 -1.55
C GLY A 56 1.13 -12.27 -2.03
N LYS A 57 0.31 -11.56 -1.24
CA LYS A 57 -1.08 -11.19 -1.58
C LYS A 57 -1.25 -9.68 -1.70
N GLU A 58 -0.19 -8.99 -2.11
CA GLU A 58 -0.16 -7.54 -2.21
C GLU A 58 -1.20 -7.04 -3.24
N LEU A 59 -2.01 -6.08 -2.80
CA LEU A 59 -2.86 -5.30 -3.71
C LEU A 59 -1.99 -4.31 -4.46
N ARG A 60 -2.32 -4.04 -5.72
CA ARG A 60 -1.55 -3.15 -6.58
C ARG A 60 -2.41 -1.99 -7.02
N PHE A 61 -1.85 -0.79 -6.96
CA PHE A 61 -2.51 0.45 -7.33
C PHE A 61 -1.58 1.34 -8.13
N THR A 62 -2.13 2.13 -9.04
CA THR A 62 -1.43 3.29 -9.56
C THR A 62 -1.29 4.37 -8.49
N GLN A 63 -0.36 5.29 -8.70
CA GLN A 63 -0.25 6.51 -7.89
C GLN A 63 -1.59 7.26 -7.82
N ALA A 64 -2.24 7.48 -8.97
CA ALA A 64 -3.49 8.24 -9.04
C ALA A 64 -4.62 7.58 -8.24
N GLU A 65 -4.76 6.25 -8.32
CA GLU A 65 -5.77 5.52 -7.54
C GLU A 65 -5.51 5.60 -6.03
N LEU A 66 -4.24 5.52 -5.62
CA LEU A 66 -3.87 5.55 -4.21
C LEU A 66 -4.00 6.95 -3.62
N ASP A 67 -3.64 7.99 -4.38
CA ASP A 67 -3.80 9.40 -4.01
C ASP A 67 -5.30 9.76 -3.86
N ASP A 68 -6.13 9.38 -4.83
CA ASP A 68 -7.58 9.59 -4.79
C ASP A 68 -8.20 8.85 -3.58
N PHE A 69 -7.77 7.62 -3.31
CA PHE A 69 -8.20 6.88 -2.13
C PHE A 69 -7.81 7.60 -0.84
N ALA A 70 -6.55 8.03 -0.70
CA ALA A 70 -6.06 8.66 0.52
C ALA A 70 -6.82 9.97 0.82
N LEU A 71 -6.93 10.86 -0.16
CA LEU A 71 -7.65 12.13 -0.03
C LEU A 71 -9.15 11.91 0.25
N GLY A 72 -9.78 10.98 -0.50
CA GLY A 72 -11.18 10.63 -0.33
C GLY A 72 -11.46 10.03 1.06
N TRP A 73 -10.58 9.17 1.55
CA TRP A 73 -10.68 8.56 2.87
C TRP A 73 -10.55 9.57 4.00
N ILE A 74 -9.53 10.44 3.94
CA ILE A 74 -9.29 11.51 4.91
C ILE A 74 -10.53 12.41 5.00
N ASN A 75 -11.03 12.89 3.87
CA ASN A 75 -12.21 13.75 3.82
C ASN A 75 -13.45 13.05 4.39
N LYS A 76 -13.72 11.81 3.95
CA LYS A 76 -14.88 11.03 4.41
C LYS A 76 -14.87 10.78 5.92
N ARG A 77 -13.69 10.66 6.53
CA ARG A 77 -13.52 10.37 7.95
C ARG A 77 -13.32 11.62 8.80
N GLY A 78 -13.21 12.81 8.19
CA GLY A 78 -12.90 14.06 8.89
C GLY A 78 -11.53 14.05 9.56
N LEU A 79 -10.56 13.33 8.98
CA LEU A 79 -9.18 13.28 9.48
C LEU A 79 -8.44 14.57 9.09
N LYS A 80 -7.37 14.89 9.82
CA LYS A 80 -6.51 16.04 9.53
C LYS A 80 -5.15 15.55 9.06
N LEU A 81 -4.60 16.27 8.07
CA LEU A 81 -3.21 16.16 7.63
C LEU A 81 -2.28 16.92 8.59
#